data_AF-A0A954D203-F1
#
_entry.id   AF-A0A954D203-F1
#
_cell.length_a   1.000
_cell.length_b   1.000
_cell.length_c   1.000
_cell.angle_alpha   90.00
_cell.angle_beta   90.00
_cell.angle_gamma   90.00
#
_symmetry.space_group_name_H-M   'P 1'
#
loop_
_entity.id
_entity.type
_entity.pdbx_description
1 polymer ?
#
loop_
_entity_poly.entity_id
_entity_poly.type
_entity_poly.pdbx_seq_one_letter_code
_entity_poly.pdbx_strand_id
1 'polypeptide(L)'
;PTGRIETLVVPDRLHLPFRAVFDEVARSWPDGKLRLVEHDRRCQVTLPWLKTPSEIHWLQLITGAGAARGTHAILHDADLFALEPGYLRSLFETCRDRNLACLGNAAPGAGMEWTEMPRFAHVVALWELTFELAWMRGQPPDAMRPRKGDFPEGTFWFETSLLAQARTPAARIDRHPPADVVHFGWVIGGYRTFQRSRGPFEDDRFRLLLIRLLIDAFDPTGSPYEIPTLDQLERGLRDDSARVFYGPNARANYPVFRGHLDRLFGRSLFDPACEARLQRGLTRFDRSLRSS
;
A
#
# COMPACT_ATOMS: atom_id res chain seq x y z
N PRO A 1 -14.01 7.71 11.46
CA PRO A 1 -14.11 9.18 11.28
C PRO A 1 -15.55 9.62 11.02
N THR A 2 -16.01 10.67 11.69
CA THR A 2 -17.28 11.35 11.37
C THR A 2 -17.28 11.74 9.89
N GLY A 3 -18.32 11.39 9.14
CA GLY A 3 -18.38 11.61 7.68
C GLY A 3 -17.84 10.47 6.81
N ARG A 4 -17.20 9.43 7.36
CA ARG A 4 -16.88 8.20 6.61
C ARG A 4 -18.17 7.49 6.20
N ILE A 5 -18.37 7.31 4.90
CA ILE A 5 -19.54 6.61 4.36
C ILE A 5 -19.31 5.10 4.31
N GLU A 6 -18.14 4.66 3.85
CA GLU A 6 -17.77 3.26 3.74
C GLU A 6 -16.25 3.06 3.70
N THR A 7 -15.80 1.83 3.96
CA THR A 7 -14.45 1.34 3.68
C THR A 7 -14.59 0.22 2.65
N LEU A 8 -13.90 0.35 1.52
CA LEU A 8 -13.94 -0.65 0.45
C LEU A 8 -12.69 -1.53 0.50
N VAL A 9 -12.88 -2.84 0.40
CA VAL A 9 -11.80 -3.80 0.19
C VAL A 9 -11.96 -4.36 -1.21
N VAL A 10 -10.96 -4.11 -2.08
CA VAL A 10 -10.94 -4.56 -3.47
C VAL A 10 -9.80 -5.58 -3.64
N PRO A 11 -10.03 -6.87 -3.39
CA PRO A 11 -8.98 -7.87 -3.50
C PRO A 11 -8.63 -8.13 -4.98
N ASP A 12 -7.37 -8.45 -5.24
CA ASP A 12 -6.93 -8.90 -6.57
C ASP A 12 -7.46 -10.29 -6.91
N ARG A 13 -7.52 -11.19 -5.92
CA ARG A 13 -8.13 -12.52 -6.01
C ARG A 13 -8.94 -12.80 -4.77
N LEU A 14 -10.11 -13.35 -4.99
CA LEU A 14 -10.96 -13.82 -3.91
C LEU A 14 -10.79 -15.33 -3.74
N HIS A 15 -10.38 -15.77 -2.55
CA HIS A 15 -10.38 -17.17 -2.15
C HIS A 15 -11.20 -17.35 -0.87
N LEU A 16 -11.67 -18.57 -0.63
CA LEU A 16 -12.55 -18.89 0.51
C LEU A 16 -11.96 -18.46 1.86
N PRO A 17 -10.67 -18.72 2.17
CA PRO A 17 -10.07 -18.22 3.41
C PRO A 17 -10.13 -16.69 3.56
N PHE A 18 -9.85 -15.93 2.50
CA PHE A 18 -9.92 -14.47 2.54
C PHE A 18 -11.35 -14.00 2.82
N ARG A 19 -12.34 -14.61 2.16
CA ARG A 19 -13.75 -14.25 2.39
C ARG A 19 -14.16 -14.53 3.83
N ALA A 20 -13.74 -15.66 4.41
CA ALA A 20 -14.03 -15.98 5.81
C ALA A 20 -13.46 -14.92 6.77
N VAL A 21 -12.19 -14.52 6.57
CA VAL A 21 -11.55 -13.44 7.36
C VAL A 21 -12.27 -12.11 7.15
N PHE A 22 -12.61 -11.77 5.90
CA PHE A 22 -13.37 -10.55 5.60
C PHE A 22 -14.72 -10.53 6.32
N ASP A 23 -15.49 -11.62 6.26
CA ASP A 23 -16.81 -11.72 6.88
C ASP A 23 -16.73 -11.68 8.42
N GLU A 24 -15.64 -12.16 9.01
CA GLU A 24 -15.35 -12.00 10.43
C GLU A 24 -15.05 -10.56 10.82
N VAL A 25 -14.14 -9.91 10.10
CA VAL A 25 -13.77 -8.51 10.34
C VAL A 25 -14.97 -7.59 10.10
N ALA A 26 -15.75 -7.83 9.04
CA ALA A 26 -16.92 -7.02 8.70
C ALA A 26 -17.98 -7.02 9.81
N ARG A 27 -18.14 -8.13 10.56
CA ARG A 27 -19.08 -8.24 11.69
C ARG A 27 -18.70 -7.36 12.87
N SER A 28 -17.41 -7.12 13.09
CA SER A 28 -16.89 -6.30 14.18
C SER A 28 -16.43 -4.91 13.74
N TRP A 29 -16.54 -4.60 12.44
CA TRP A 29 -16.06 -3.35 11.88
C TRP A 29 -16.84 -2.16 12.44
N PRO A 30 -16.16 -1.11 12.92
CA PRO A 30 -16.84 0.08 13.44
C PRO A 30 -17.84 0.65 12.43
N ASP A 31 -19.06 0.90 12.89
CA ASP A 31 -20.18 1.45 12.14
C ASP A 31 -20.72 0.57 10.97
N GLY A 32 -20.33 -0.70 10.86
CA GLY A 32 -20.89 -1.66 9.88
C GLY A 32 -20.60 -1.33 8.40
N LYS A 33 -19.58 -0.50 8.16
CA LYS A 33 -19.34 0.18 6.88
C LYS A 33 -18.25 -0.46 6.01
N LEU A 34 -17.86 -1.70 6.29
CA LEU A 34 -16.87 -2.43 5.50
C LEU A 34 -17.56 -3.18 4.36
N ARG A 35 -17.09 -3.00 3.12
CA ARG A 35 -17.67 -3.67 1.96
C ARG A 35 -16.61 -4.28 1.07
N LEU A 36 -16.82 -5.55 0.74
CA LEU A 36 -16.06 -6.26 -0.26
C LEU A 36 -16.55 -5.84 -1.65
N VAL A 37 -15.63 -5.44 -2.51
CA VAL A 37 -15.92 -5.08 -3.90
C VAL A 37 -15.15 -6.03 -4.79
N GLU A 38 -15.88 -6.89 -5.47
CA GLU A 38 -15.31 -7.85 -6.39
C GLU A 38 -15.15 -7.23 -7.78
N HIS A 39 -14.07 -7.61 -8.46
CA HIS A 39 -13.95 -7.40 -9.89
C HIS A 39 -15.07 -8.15 -10.62
N ASP A 40 -15.57 -7.59 -11.73
CA ASP A 40 -16.53 -8.29 -12.56
C ASP A 40 -15.92 -9.59 -13.15
N ARG A 41 -16.78 -10.49 -13.63
CA ARG A 41 -16.33 -11.81 -14.14
C ARG A 41 -15.30 -11.70 -15.27
N ARG A 42 -15.38 -10.70 -16.14
CA ARG A 42 -14.43 -10.52 -17.25
C ARG A 42 -13.07 -10.13 -16.69
N CYS A 43 -13.05 -9.20 -15.74
CA CYS A 43 -11.87 -8.77 -15.03
C CYS A 43 -11.23 -9.92 -14.21
N GLN A 44 -12.03 -10.77 -13.56
CA GLN A 44 -11.54 -11.95 -12.84
C GLN A 44 -10.83 -12.95 -13.77
N VAL A 45 -11.31 -13.09 -15.01
CA VAL A 45 -10.68 -13.96 -16.02
C VAL A 45 -9.38 -13.35 -16.56
N THR A 46 -9.28 -12.02 -16.67
CA THR A 46 -8.09 -11.34 -17.20
C THR A 46 -7.02 -11.08 -16.15
N LEU A 47 -7.38 -10.99 -14.87
CA LEU A 47 -6.48 -10.75 -13.74
C LEU A 47 -5.23 -11.65 -13.70
N PRO A 48 -5.31 -12.99 -13.92
CA PRO A 48 -4.14 -13.85 -13.98
C PRO A 48 -3.12 -13.48 -15.06
N TRP A 49 -3.54 -12.73 -16.08
CA TRP A 49 -2.72 -12.33 -17.22
C TRP A 49 -2.09 -10.95 -17.05
N LEU A 50 -2.51 -10.19 -16.03
CA LEU A 50 -1.86 -8.92 -15.68
C LEU A 50 -0.49 -9.22 -15.07
N LYS A 51 0.55 -8.75 -15.74
CA LYS A 51 1.93 -9.15 -15.43
C LYS A 51 2.52 -8.32 -14.30
N THR A 52 2.07 -7.08 -14.14
CA THR A 52 2.69 -6.11 -13.23
C THR A 52 1.81 -5.78 -12.02
N PRO A 53 2.41 -5.50 -10.84
CA PRO A 53 1.67 -5.01 -9.68
C PRO A 53 0.85 -3.75 -9.98
N SER A 54 1.38 -2.85 -10.81
CA SER A 54 0.75 -1.59 -11.18
C SER A 54 -0.54 -1.77 -12.00
N GLU A 55 -0.58 -2.76 -12.91
CA GLU A 55 -1.81 -3.07 -13.66
C GLU A 55 -2.91 -3.63 -12.75
N ILE A 56 -2.54 -4.46 -11.77
CA ILE A 56 -3.50 -4.98 -10.79
C ILE A 56 -4.01 -3.83 -9.92
N HIS A 57 -3.11 -2.96 -9.46
CA HIS A 57 -3.46 -1.77 -8.70
C HIS A 57 -4.39 -0.83 -9.47
N TRP A 58 -4.14 -0.61 -10.76
CA TRP A 58 -5.06 0.13 -11.64
C TRP A 58 -6.45 -0.47 -11.67
N LEU A 59 -6.56 -1.79 -11.83
CA LEU A 59 -7.85 -2.46 -11.86
C LEU A 59 -8.60 -2.33 -10.53
N GLN A 60 -7.88 -2.47 -9.40
CA GLN A 60 -8.43 -2.26 -8.05
C GLN A 60 -8.94 -0.83 -7.88
N LEU A 61 -8.17 0.16 -8.32
CA LEU A 61 -8.52 1.57 -8.23
C LEU A 61 -9.79 1.90 -9.02
N ILE A 62 -9.87 1.49 -10.30
CA ILE A 62 -11.07 1.78 -11.12
C ILE A 62 -12.31 1.04 -10.61
N THR A 63 -12.15 -0.20 -10.12
CA THR A 63 -13.25 -0.98 -9.56
C THR A 63 -13.76 -0.34 -8.26
N GLY A 64 -12.84 0.04 -7.36
CA GLY A 64 -13.17 0.71 -6.11
C GLY A 64 -13.81 2.07 -6.34
N ALA A 65 -13.25 2.89 -7.22
CA ALA A 65 -13.81 4.20 -7.58
C ALA A 65 -15.19 4.08 -8.26
N GLY A 66 -15.40 3.06 -9.10
CA GLY A 66 -16.71 2.77 -9.68
C GLY A 66 -17.74 2.37 -8.63
N ALA A 67 -17.33 1.62 -7.61
CA ALA A 67 -18.22 1.11 -6.58
C ALA A 67 -18.51 2.12 -5.44
N ALA A 68 -17.63 3.10 -5.20
CA ALA A 68 -17.74 4.03 -4.08
C ALA A 68 -19.02 4.90 -4.13
N ARG A 69 -19.58 5.28 -2.99
CA ARG A 69 -20.82 6.07 -2.92
C ARG A 69 -20.63 7.51 -2.46
N GLY A 70 -19.41 7.87 -2.04
CA GLY A 70 -19.11 9.22 -1.59
C GLY A 70 -18.91 10.23 -2.73
N THR A 71 -18.49 11.44 -2.35
CA THR A 71 -18.01 12.46 -3.28
C THR A 71 -16.50 12.36 -3.50
N HIS A 72 -15.78 11.83 -2.52
CA HIS A 72 -14.34 11.62 -2.56
C HIS A 72 -14.01 10.22 -2.06
N ALA A 73 -12.83 9.73 -2.43
CA ALA A 73 -12.25 8.52 -1.88
C ALA A 73 -10.80 8.78 -1.47
N ILE A 74 -10.33 8.00 -0.52
CA ILE A 74 -8.94 7.99 -0.07
C ILE A 74 -8.38 6.61 -0.42
N LEU A 75 -7.36 6.61 -1.27
CA LEU A 75 -6.53 5.45 -1.54
C LEU A 75 -5.44 5.41 -0.47
N HIS A 76 -5.49 4.37 0.36
CA HIS A 76 -4.57 4.14 1.46
C HIS A 76 -3.73 2.90 1.17
N ASP A 77 -2.41 3.03 1.16
CA ASP A 77 -1.50 1.88 1.00
C ASP A 77 -1.48 1.02 2.26
N ALA A 78 -1.45 -0.30 2.10
CA ALA A 78 -1.58 -1.24 3.23
C ALA A 78 -0.35 -1.25 4.15
N ASP A 79 0.77 -0.70 3.69
CA ASP A 79 2.04 -0.58 4.39
C ASP A 79 2.39 0.87 4.76
N LEU A 80 1.38 1.75 4.72
CA LEU A 80 1.48 3.12 5.17
C LEU A 80 0.73 3.33 6.48
N PHE A 81 1.38 4.02 7.41
CA PHE A 81 0.82 4.37 8.69
C PHE A 81 0.88 5.88 8.88
N ALA A 82 -0.29 6.48 9.02
CA ALA A 82 -0.41 7.88 9.44
C ALA A 82 -0.25 7.97 10.96
N LEU A 83 0.74 8.75 11.42
CA LEU A 83 1.05 8.85 12.85
C LEU A 83 0.18 9.88 13.56
N GLU A 84 -0.38 10.84 12.81
CA GLU A 84 -1.23 11.89 13.33
C GLU A 84 -2.71 11.47 13.34
N PRO A 85 -3.39 11.55 14.50
CA PRO A 85 -4.83 11.37 14.55
C PRO A 85 -5.55 12.37 13.64
N GLY A 86 -6.45 11.88 12.79
CA GLY A 86 -7.23 12.73 11.90
C GLY A 86 -6.54 13.10 10.58
N TYR A 87 -5.33 12.59 10.30
CA TYR A 87 -4.65 12.85 9.02
C TYR A 87 -5.49 12.53 7.77
N LEU A 88 -6.13 11.35 7.72
CA LEU A 88 -7.01 11.01 6.58
C LEU A 88 -8.21 11.97 6.46
N ARG A 89 -8.67 12.49 7.59
CA ARG A 89 -9.76 13.47 7.62
C ARG A 89 -9.28 14.83 7.10
N SER A 90 -8.10 15.29 7.51
CA SER A 90 -7.56 16.56 7.02
C SER A 90 -7.30 16.52 5.52
N LEU A 91 -6.84 15.39 4.98
CA LEU A 91 -6.72 15.18 3.54
C LEU A 91 -8.08 15.33 2.83
N PHE A 92 -9.11 14.64 3.32
CA PHE A 92 -10.46 14.76 2.75
C PHE A 92 -11.01 16.19 2.82
N GLU A 93 -10.97 16.82 3.99
CA GLU A 93 -11.50 18.16 4.20
C GLU A 93 -10.75 19.19 3.33
N THR A 94 -9.41 19.10 3.25
CA THR A 94 -8.59 19.96 2.39
C THR A 94 -8.92 19.78 0.91
N CYS A 95 -9.04 18.53 0.46
CA CYS A 95 -9.36 18.21 -0.94
C CYS A 95 -10.74 18.77 -1.33
N ARG A 96 -11.74 18.56 -0.47
CA ARG A 96 -13.10 19.09 -0.65
C ARG A 96 -13.14 20.62 -0.64
N ASP A 97 -12.59 21.24 0.40
CA ASP A 97 -12.73 22.68 0.65
C ASP A 97 -12.02 23.52 -0.41
N ARG A 98 -10.97 22.97 -1.00
CA ARG A 98 -10.20 23.60 -2.08
C ARG A 98 -10.63 23.14 -3.47
N ASN A 99 -11.67 22.30 -3.56
CA ASN A 99 -12.21 21.77 -4.81
C ASN A 99 -11.10 21.14 -5.68
N LEU A 100 -10.28 20.27 -5.08
CA LEU A 100 -9.18 19.58 -5.76
C LEU A 100 -9.69 18.29 -6.41
N ALA A 101 -9.15 17.98 -7.58
CA ALA A 101 -9.29 16.65 -8.20
C ALA A 101 -8.49 15.60 -7.41
N CYS A 102 -7.30 15.97 -6.95
CA CYS A 102 -6.37 15.12 -6.22
C CYS A 102 -5.62 15.91 -5.14
N LEU A 103 -5.43 15.28 -3.99
CA LEU A 103 -4.55 15.71 -2.93
C LEU A 103 -3.80 14.48 -2.42
N GLY A 104 -2.48 14.53 -2.44
CA GLY A 104 -1.66 13.42 -1.96
C GLY A 104 -0.35 13.91 -1.37
N ASN A 105 0.45 12.99 -0.86
CA ASN A 105 1.81 13.34 -0.47
C ASN A 105 2.61 13.77 -1.69
N ALA A 106 3.59 14.64 -1.45
CA ALA A 106 4.55 14.98 -2.48
C ALA A 106 5.13 13.67 -3.04
N ALA A 107 5.42 13.66 -4.34
CA ALA A 107 6.05 12.53 -5.02
C ALA A 107 7.59 12.66 -5.13
N PRO A 108 8.35 13.28 -4.20
CA PRO A 108 9.76 13.48 -4.44
C PRO A 108 10.46 12.12 -4.41
N GLY A 109 11.19 11.82 -5.47
CA GLY A 109 12.06 10.64 -5.49
C GLY A 109 11.34 9.29 -5.62
N ALA A 110 10.15 9.21 -6.24
CA ALA A 110 9.58 7.93 -6.69
C ALA A 110 10.40 7.23 -7.80
N GLY A 111 11.67 7.58 -7.96
CA GLY A 111 12.56 7.11 -9.03
C GLY A 111 12.21 7.64 -10.42
N MET A 112 11.32 8.63 -10.53
CA MET A 112 10.84 9.19 -11.79
C MET A 112 11.34 10.62 -11.96
N GLU A 113 12.51 10.79 -12.58
CA GLU A 113 13.17 12.10 -12.77
C GLU A 113 12.27 13.19 -13.37
N TRP A 114 11.27 12.81 -14.16
CA TRP A 114 10.34 13.75 -14.77
C TRP A 114 9.43 14.47 -13.77
N THR A 115 9.23 13.96 -12.55
CA THR A 115 8.39 14.63 -11.52
C THR A 115 9.01 15.92 -10.99
N GLU A 116 10.30 16.14 -11.22
CA GLU A 116 11.01 17.37 -10.87
C GLU A 116 10.89 18.46 -11.96
N MET A 117 10.35 18.12 -13.13
CA MET A 117 10.14 19.11 -14.19
C MET A 117 9.00 20.08 -13.81
N PRO A 118 9.13 21.39 -14.09
CA PRO A 118 8.10 22.39 -13.71
C PRO A 118 6.69 22.04 -14.17
N ARG A 119 6.55 21.42 -15.35
CA ARG A 119 5.27 20.97 -15.90
C ARG A 119 4.56 19.91 -15.06
N PHE A 120 5.33 19.08 -14.37
CA PHE A 120 4.84 17.92 -13.63
C PHE A 120 4.96 18.10 -12.11
N ALA A 121 5.41 19.28 -11.66
CA ALA A 121 5.59 19.60 -10.25
C ALA A 121 4.28 19.56 -9.44
N HIS A 122 3.11 19.57 -10.08
CA HIS A 122 1.83 19.39 -9.39
C HIS A 122 1.45 17.93 -9.15
N VAL A 123 2.07 16.98 -9.86
CA VAL A 123 1.76 15.54 -9.71
C VAL A 123 2.10 15.06 -8.31
N VAL A 124 1.20 14.25 -7.74
CA VAL A 124 1.29 13.72 -6.38
C VAL A 124 1.33 12.21 -6.35
N ALA A 125 1.84 11.67 -5.26
CA ALA A 125 2.03 10.24 -5.14
C ALA A 125 0.71 9.50 -4.88
N LEU A 126 0.72 8.19 -5.15
CA LEU A 126 -0.48 7.34 -5.09
C LEU A 126 -0.64 6.61 -3.77
N TRP A 127 0.41 6.54 -2.95
CA TRP A 127 0.45 5.72 -1.73
C TRP A 127 -0.42 6.29 -0.59
N GLU A 128 -0.76 7.57 -0.66
CA GLU A 128 -1.87 8.15 0.10
C GLU A 128 -2.50 9.26 -0.74
N LEU A 129 -3.53 8.90 -1.49
CA LEU A 129 -4.17 9.80 -2.47
C LEU A 129 -5.64 9.98 -2.14
N THR A 130 -6.01 11.21 -1.79
CA THR A 130 -7.41 11.64 -1.78
C THR A 130 -7.79 12.18 -3.14
N PHE A 131 -8.90 11.70 -3.70
CA PHE A 131 -9.39 12.18 -5.00
C PHE A 131 -10.89 12.37 -5.03
N GLU A 132 -11.34 13.32 -5.83
CA GLU A 132 -12.75 13.53 -6.15
C GLU A 132 -13.23 12.39 -7.06
N LEU A 133 -14.34 11.75 -6.68
CA LEU A 133 -14.89 10.62 -7.43
C LEU A 133 -15.44 11.03 -8.80
N ALA A 134 -15.97 12.24 -8.94
CA ALA A 134 -16.42 12.76 -10.23
C ALA A 134 -15.25 12.91 -11.21
N TRP A 135 -14.13 13.49 -10.77
CA TRP A 135 -12.90 13.57 -11.57
C TRP A 135 -12.42 12.17 -11.96
N MET A 136 -12.29 11.27 -10.99
CA MET A 136 -11.79 9.89 -11.19
C MET A 136 -12.63 9.12 -12.23
N ARG A 137 -13.97 9.23 -12.15
CA ARG A 137 -14.91 8.58 -13.08
C ARG A 137 -14.98 9.27 -14.44
N GLY A 138 -14.64 10.56 -14.51
CA GLY A 138 -14.55 11.31 -15.76
C GLY A 138 -13.30 10.99 -16.58
N GLN A 139 -12.29 10.35 -15.99
CA GLN A 139 -11.10 9.94 -16.72
C GLN A 139 -11.37 8.68 -17.56
N PRO A 140 -10.88 8.61 -18.81
CA PRO A 140 -10.84 7.35 -19.55
C PRO A 140 -10.03 6.30 -18.75
N PRO A 141 -10.51 5.05 -18.60
CA PRO A 141 -9.79 4.02 -17.85
C PRO A 141 -8.35 3.81 -18.35
N ASP A 142 -8.12 3.96 -19.65
CA ASP A 142 -6.80 3.81 -20.29
C ASP A 142 -5.83 4.98 -20.00
N ALA A 143 -6.34 6.14 -19.59
CA ALA A 143 -5.52 7.26 -19.08
C ALA A 143 -5.07 7.04 -17.63
N MET A 144 -5.74 6.12 -16.92
CA MET A 144 -5.43 5.74 -15.55
C MET A 144 -4.51 4.53 -15.46
N ARG A 145 -4.33 3.80 -16.56
CA ARG A 145 -3.50 2.58 -16.64
C ARG A 145 -2.00 2.94 -16.71
N PRO A 146 -1.10 2.17 -16.10
CA PRO A 146 0.34 2.38 -16.25
C PRO A 146 0.77 2.30 -17.72
N ARG A 147 1.43 3.34 -18.23
CA ARG A 147 1.80 3.45 -19.65
C ARG A 147 2.79 4.58 -19.91
N LYS A 148 3.30 4.62 -21.14
CA LYS A 148 3.97 5.80 -21.69
C LYS A 148 2.96 6.89 -22.08
N GLY A 149 3.33 8.13 -21.85
CA GLY A 149 2.62 9.32 -22.30
C GLY A 149 3.55 10.31 -22.99
N ASP A 150 3.11 10.86 -24.11
CA ASP A 150 3.87 11.82 -24.90
C ASP A 150 3.52 13.26 -24.52
N PHE A 151 4.57 14.06 -24.33
CA PHE A 151 4.54 15.49 -24.06
C PHE A 151 5.60 16.19 -24.91
N PRO A 152 5.53 17.52 -25.10
CA PRO A 152 6.56 18.27 -25.85
C PRO A 152 7.99 18.04 -25.35
N GLU A 153 8.15 17.80 -24.05
CA GLU A 153 9.43 17.56 -23.39
C GLU A 153 9.96 16.13 -23.58
N GLY A 154 9.11 15.19 -24.05
CA GLY A 154 9.48 13.81 -24.30
C GLY A 154 8.37 12.80 -23.97
N THR A 155 8.75 11.52 -24.04
CA THR A 155 7.89 10.39 -23.68
C THR A 155 8.28 9.86 -22.32
N PHE A 156 7.35 9.86 -21.37
CA PHE A 156 7.60 9.44 -19.98
C PHE A 156 6.75 8.23 -19.60
N TRP A 157 7.26 7.38 -18.72
CA TRP A 157 6.48 6.31 -18.09
C TRP A 157 5.70 6.87 -16.91
N PHE A 158 4.40 6.59 -16.88
CA PHE A 158 3.49 6.98 -15.82
C PHE A 158 2.94 5.72 -15.14
N GLU A 159 3.05 5.68 -13.81
CA GLU A 159 2.29 4.74 -12.97
C GLU A 159 0.79 5.08 -12.99
N THR A 160 0.00 4.21 -12.36
CA THR A 160 -1.46 4.33 -12.27
C THR A 160 -1.92 5.76 -11.95
N SER A 161 -2.86 6.31 -12.72
CA SER A 161 -3.38 7.68 -12.60
C SER A 161 -2.42 8.85 -12.84
N LEU A 162 -1.10 8.66 -12.83
CA LEU A 162 -0.16 9.79 -12.92
C LEU A 162 -0.24 10.52 -14.27
N LEU A 163 -0.57 9.82 -15.36
CA LEU A 163 -0.82 10.47 -16.66
C LEU A 163 -2.07 11.34 -16.63
N ALA A 164 -3.14 10.87 -15.99
CA ALA A 164 -4.37 11.66 -15.80
C ALA A 164 -4.12 12.88 -14.91
N GLN A 165 -3.29 12.73 -13.86
CA GLN A 165 -2.86 13.85 -13.02
C GLN A 165 -2.04 14.87 -13.83
N ALA A 166 -1.07 14.41 -14.61
CA ALA A 166 -0.22 15.27 -15.45
C ALA A 166 -1.03 16.07 -16.50
N ARG A 167 -2.19 15.57 -16.92
CA ARG A 167 -3.12 16.24 -17.85
C ARG A 167 -4.19 17.08 -17.15
N THR A 168 -4.37 16.92 -15.84
CA THR A 168 -5.30 17.72 -15.06
C THR A 168 -4.70 19.10 -14.81
N PRO A 169 -5.49 20.20 -14.84
CA PRO A 169 -4.97 21.53 -14.54
C PRO A 169 -4.25 21.57 -13.19
N ALA A 170 -3.06 22.17 -13.15
CA ALA A 170 -2.22 22.18 -11.95
C ALA A 170 -2.94 22.74 -10.71
N ALA A 171 -3.80 23.76 -10.87
CA ALA A 171 -4.60 24.33 -9.78
C ALA A 171 -5.61 23.36 -9.15
N ARG A 172 -5.88 22.21 -9.77
CA ARG A 172 -6.78 21.16 -9.29
C ARG A 172 -6.06 20.01 -8.59
N ILE A 173 -4.73 20.05 -8.52
CA ILE A 173 -3.94 19.04 -7.82
C ILE A 173 -3.03 19.76 -6.84
N ASP A 174 -2.98 19.27 -5.61
CA ASP A 174 -2.02 19.80 -4.65
C ASP A 174 -1.37 18.71 -3.81
N ARG A 175 -0.28 19.09 -3.17
CA ARG A 175 0.47 18.29 -2.22
C ARG A 175 0.00 18.63 -0.83
N HIS A 176 -0.27 17.60 -0.03
CA HIS A 176 -0.38 17.79 1.40
C HIS A 176 1.00 18.15 1.96
N PRO A 177 1.10 19.08 2.93
CA PRO A 177 2.33 19.32 3.66
C PRO A 177 2.92 18.01 4.19
N PRO A 178 4.26 17.90 4.35
CA PRO A 178 4.88 16.70 4.90
C PRO A 178 4.20 16.32 6.22
N ALA A 179 3.50 15.19 6.21
CA ALA A 179 2.86 14.65 7.38
C ALA A 179 3.77 13.60 8.03
N ASP A 180 3.63 13.43 9.35
CA ASP A 180 4.32 12.36 10.06
C ASP A 180 3.68 11.01 9.66
N VAL A 181 4.20 10.43 8.56
CA VAL A 181 3.82 9.12 8.06
C VAL A 181 5.03 8.18 8.08
N VAL A 182 4.73 6.88 8.16
CA VAL A 182 5.69 5.80 7.97
C VAL A 182 5.19 4.95 6.82
N HIS A 183 5.98 4.87 5.74
CA HIS A 183 5.67 4.05 4.57
C HIS A 183 6.80 3.04 4.37
N PHE A 184 6.49 1.75 4.38
CA PHE A 184 7.50 0.71 4.14
C PHE A 184 7.80 0.53 2.65
N GLY A 185 6.83 0.85 1.79
CA GLY A 185 6.98 0.92 0.35
C GLY A 185 7.20 -0.44 -0.32
N TRP A 186 6.45 -0.66 -1.40
CA TRP A 186 6.59 -1.87 -2.23
C TRP A 186 6.32 -3.19 -1.47
N VAL A 187 5.66 -3.18 -0.29
CA VAL A 187 5.40 -4.41 0.47
C VAL A 187 4.54 -5.40 -0.33
N ILE A 188 3.45 -4.95 -0.93
CA ILE A 188 2.59 -5.80 -1.78
C ILE A 188 3.35 -6.27 -3.04
N GLY A 189 4.13 -5.38 -3.66
CA GLY A 189 4.94 -5.72 -4.83
C GLY A 189 5.99 -6.79 -4.52
N GLY A 190 6.72 -6.63 -3.41
CA GLY A 190 7.69 -7.60 -2.91
C GLY A 190 7.06 -8.94 -2.59
N TYR A 191 5.90 -8.93 -1.92
CA TYR A 191 5.15 -10.15 -1.64
C TYR A 191 4.74 -10.89 -2.92
N ARG A 192 4.20 -10.20 -3.92
CA ARG A 192 3.82 -10.82 -5.21
C ARG A 192 5.02 -11.41 -5.94
N THR A 193 6.18 -10.75 -5.88
CA THR A 193 7.42 -11.30 -6.45
C THR A 193 7.85 -12.56 -5.71
N PHE A 194 7.76 -12.56 -4.37
CA PHE A 194 8.01 -13.75 -3.55
C PHE A 194 7.06 -14.91 -3.90
N GLN A 195 5.75 -14.67 -4.01
CA GLN A 195 4.77 -15.71 -4.36
C GLN A 195 5.07 -16.36 -5.72
N ARG A 196 5.64 -15.61 -6.66
CA ARG A 196 6.03 -16.11 -7.98
C ARG A 196 7.39 -16.81 -7.99
N SER A 197 8.23 -16.58 -6.98
CA SER A 197 9.56 -17.17 -6.92
C SER A 197 9.46 -18.67 -6.62
N ARG A 198 10.27 -19.50 -7.29
CA ARG A 198 10.31 -20.96 -7.05
C ARG A 198 11.50 -21.41 -6.18
N GLY A 199 12.48 -20.54 -5.94
CA GLY A 199 13.68 -20.81 -5.16
C GLY A 199 13.89 -19.83 -4.00
N PRO A 200 15.12 -19.70 -3.49
CA PRO A 200 15.46 -18.66 -2.51
C PRO A 200 15.05 -17.26 -3.00
N PHE A 201 14.59 -16.44 -2.07
CA PHE A 201 14.17 -15.07 -2.33
C PHE A 201 14.87 -14.12 -1.35
N GLU A 202 15.60 -13.13 -1.86
CA GLU A 202 16.21 -12.11 -1.02
C GLU A 202 15.15 -11.08 -0.60
N ASP A 203 14.89 -10.96 0.70
CA ASP A 203 14.06 -9.89 1.26
C ASP A 203 14.94 -8.71 1.68
N ASP A 204 15.37 -7.94 0.69
CA ASP A 204 16.34 -6.85 0.83
C ASP A 204 15.88 -5.66 1.70
N ARG A 205 14.61 -5.61 2.09
CA ARG A 205 14.03 -4.55 2.94
C ARG A 205 13.09 -5.06 4.03
N PHE A 206 13.18 -6.34 4.39
CA PHE A 206 12.38 -6.94 5.47
C PHE A 206 10.85 -6.82 5.26
N ARG A 207 10.39 -6.81 4.02
CA ARG A 207 8.96 -6.69 3.68
C ARG A 207 8.20 -7.94 4.08
N LEU A 208 8.79 -9.13 3.88
CA LEU A 208 8.16 -10.39 4.28
C LEU A 208 8.18 -10.55 5.80
N LEU A 209 9.23 -10.03 6.47
CA LEU A 209 9.25 -9.93 7.93
C LEU A 209 8.14 -9.02 8.44
N LEU A 210 7.93 -7.83 7.84
CA LEU A 210 6.82 -6.95 8.19
C LEU A 210 5.48 -7.68 8.11
N ILE A 211 5.20 -8.31 6.97
CA ILE A 211 3.96 -9.04 6.74
C ILE A 211 3.79 -10.14 7.79
N ARG A 212 4.85 -10.91 8.08
CA ARG A 212 4.79 -11.97 9.10
C ARG A 212 4.49 -11.42 10.49
N LEU A 213 5.15 -10.34 10.89
CA LEU A 213 4.92 -9.69 12.18
C LEU A 213 3.47 -9.21 12.30
N LEU A 214 2.92 -8.59 11.25
CA LEU A 214 1.52 -8.15 11.22
C LEU A 214 0.56 -9.34 11.29
N ILE A 215 0.82 -10.42 10.54
CA ILE A 215 0.03 -11.66 10.63
C ILE A 215 0.03 -12.21 12.06
N ASP A 216 1.21 -12.36 12.67
CA ASP A 216 1.34 -12.88 14.04
C ASP A 216 0.62 -12.01 15.09
N ALA A 217 0.55 -10.71 14.83
CA ALA A 217 -0.06 -9.77 15.75
C ALA A 217 -1.59 -9.72 15.63
N PHE A 218 -2.11 -9.72 14.39
CA PHE A 218 -3.53 -9.54 14.09
C PHE A 218 -4.31 -10.84 13.90
N ASP A 219 -3.66 -11.94 13.52
CA ASP A 219 -4.28 -13.27 13.42
C ASP A 219 -3.62 -14.29 14.37
N PRO A 220 -4.00 -14.32 15.66
CA PRO A 220 -3.48 -15.29 16.60
C PRO A 220 -4.03 -16.71 16.37
N THR A 221 -4.98 -16.91 15.45
CA THR A 221 -5.62 -18.22 15.22
C THR A 221 -4.69 -19.19 14.50
N GLY A 222 -3.64 -18.68 13.85
CA GLY A 222 -2.65 -19.50 13.15
C GLY A 222 -3.12 -19.97 11.78
N SER A 223 -3.91 -19.16 11.07
CA SER A 223 -4.34 -19.48 9.71
C SER A 223 -3.13 -19.84 8.83
N PRO A 224 -3.28 -20.77 7.87
CA PRO A 224 -2.22 -21.08 6.95
C PRO A 224 -1.98 -19.89 6.00
N TYR A 225 -0.79 -19.31 6.06
CA TYR A 225 -0.33 -18.25 5.16
C TYR A 225 0.83 -18.74 4.31
N GLU A 226 0.97 -18.19 3.10
CA GLU A 226 2.09 -18.50 2.20
C GLU A 226 3.42 -17.89 2.67
N ILE A 227 3.34 -16.88 3.55
CA ILE A 227 4.50 -16.21 4.15
C ILE A 227 5.19 -17.17 5.14
N PRO A 228 6.53 -17.34 5.04
CA PRO A 228 7.27 -18.19 5.98
C PRO A 228 7.09 -17.74 7.44
N THR A 229 7.08 -18.71 8.36
CA THR A 229 7.02 -18.44 9.80
C THR A 229 8.22 -17.63 10.27
N LEU A 230 8.11 -17.00 11.44
CA LEU A 230 9.23 -16.25 12.02
C LEU A 230 10.50 -17.12 12.15
N ASP A 231 10.36 -18.38 12.55
CA ASP A 231 11.47 -19.37 12.60
C ASP A 231 12.12 -19.63 11.23
N GLN A 232 11.32 -19.62 10.16
CA GLN A 232 11.83 -19.78 8.80
C GLN A 232 12.56 -18.52 8.33
N LEU A 233 12.04 -17.34 8.65
CA LEU A 233 12.69 -16.07 8.34
C LEU A 233 14.02 -15.93 9.11
N GLU A 234 14.05 -16.29 10.40
CA GLU A 234 15.28 -16.25 11.21
C GLU A 234 16.39 -17.15 10.64
N ARG A 235 16.04 -18.31 10.07
CA ARG A 235 17.03 -19.17 9.37
C ARG A 235 17.68 -18.45 8.20
N GLY A 236 16.91 -17.66 7.47
CA GLY A 236 17.40 -16.85 6.35
C GLY A 236 18.44 -15.78 6.69
N LEU A 237 18.66 -15.51 7.98
CA LEU A 237 19.76 -14.63 8.42
C LEU A 237 21.14 -15.30 8.29
N ARG A 238 21.18 -16.63 8.31
CA ARG A 238 22.43 -17.43 8.35
C ARG A 238 22.57 -18.41 7.18
N ASP A 239 21.50 -18.60 6.41
CA ASP A 239 21.44 -19.58 5.33
C ASP A 239 20.83 -18.94 4.08
N ASP A 240 21.70 -18.61 3.12
CA ASP A 240 21.30 -18.02 1.84
C ASP A 240 20.54 -19.02 0.93
N SER A 241 20.52 -20.32 1.29
CA SER A 241 19.71 -21.32 0.62
C SER A 241 18.28 -21.41 1.16
N ALA A 242 17.98 -20.71 2.27
CA ALA A 242 16.65 -20.65 2.84
C ALA A 242 15.63 -20.05 1.84
N ARG A 243 14.36 -20.40 2.03
CA ARG A 243 13.27 -19.92 1.16
C ARG A 243 13.23 -18.39 1.08
N VAL A 244 13.51 -17.71 2.18
CA VAL A 244 13.74 -16.27 2.27
C VAL A 244 15.09 -16.09 2.96
N PHE A 245 15.94 -15.22 2.42
CA PHE A 245 17.24 -14.91 3.01
C PHE A 245 17.51 -13.40 3.02
N TYR A 246 18.50 -12.99 3.83
CA TYR A 246 18.83 -11.58 4.08
C TYR A 246 20.30 -11.30 3.80
N GLY A 247 20.59 -10.94 2.54
CA GLY A 247 21.93 -10.62 2.07
C GLY A 247 22.52 -9.31 2.63
N PRO A 248 23.70 -8.88 2.16
CA PRO A 248 24.37 -7.66 2.63
C PRO A 248 23.51 -6.40 2.50
N ASN A 249 22.75 -6.27 1.41
CA ASN A 249 21.85 -5.14 1.18
C ASN A 249 20.71 -5.13 2.21
N ALA A 250 20.14 -6.29 2.52
CA ALA A 250 19.15 -6.42 3.59
C ALA A 250 19.74 -5.91 4.91
N ARG A 251 20.91 -6.40 5.32
CA ARG A 251 21.55 -5.98 6.58
C ARG A 251 21.78 -4.46 6.65
N ALA A 252 22.17 -3.83 5.55
CA ALA A 252 22.31 -2.38 5.47
C ALA A 252 20.98 -1.62 5.61
N ASN A 253 19.87 -2.19 5.13
CA ASN A 253 18.52 -1.61 5.23
C ASN A 253 17.83 -1.85 6.58
N TYR A 254 18.35 -2.77 7.40
CA TYR A 254 17.70 -3.15 8.66
C TYR A 254 17.52 -1.99 9.64
N PRO A 255 18.49 -1.09 9.86
CA PRO A 255 18.28 0.08 10.73
C PRO A 255 17.12 0.97 10.27
N VAL A 256 16.91 1.11 8.96
CA VAL A 256 15.79 1.88 8.40
C VAL A 256 14.45 1.19 8.71
N PHE A 257 14.37 -0.11 8.43
CA PHE A 257 13.20 -0.94 8.77
C PHE A 257 12.87 -0.88 10.27
N ARG A 258 13.89 -1.04 11.12
CA ARG A 258 13.75 -1.00 12.58
C ARG A 258 13.28 0.37 13.07
N GLY A 259 13.85 1.45 12.52
CA GLY A 259 13.46 2.83 12.83
C GLY A 259 12.02 3.16 12.43
N HIS A 260 11.52 2.59 11.33
CA HIS A 260 10.10 2.69 10.98
C HIS A 260 9.21 2.06 12.05
N LEU A 261 9.51 0.82 12.49
CA LEU A 261 8.74 0.16 13.55
C LEU A 261 8.82 0.90 14.89
N ASP A 262 9.98 1.43 15.28
CA ASP A 262 10.11 2.27 16.49
C ASP A 262 9.18 3.48 16.47
N ARG A 263 9.10 4.16 15.31
CA ARG A 263 8.17 5.28 15.13
C ARG A 263 6.72 4.85 15.30
N LEU A 264 6.34 3.65 14.84
CA LEU A 264 4.97 3.14 15.01
C LEU A 264 4.65 2.86 16.49
N PHE A 265 5.56 2.18 17.20
CA PHE A 265 5.36 1.85 18.62
C PHE A 265 5.27 3.09 19.51
N GLY A 266 5.93 4.19 19.12
CA GLY A 266 5.83 5.46 19.85
C GLY A 266 4.48 6.18 19.74
N ARG A 267 3.50 5.67 18.97
CA ARG A 267 2.30 6.44 18.56
C ARG A 267 0.95 5.83 18.96
N SER A 268 0.91 4.79 19.78
CA SER A 268 -0.35 4.13 20.22
C SER A 268 -1.29 3.77 19.06
N LEU A 269 -0.71 3.30 17.94
CA LEU A 269 -1.46 2.92 16.73
C LEU A 269 -2.09 1.53 16.83
N PHE A 270 -1.54 0.70 17.70
CA PHE A 270 -1.96 -0.68 17.92
C PHE A 270 -2.66 -0.77 19.27
N ASP A 271 -3.60 -1.70 19.41
CA ASP A 271 -4.03 -2.08 20.75
C ASP A 271 -2.85 -2.69 21.52
N PRO A 272 -2.82 -2.59 22.87
CA PRO A 272 -1.67 -3.03 23.66
C PRO A 272 -1.30 -4.51 23.47
N ALA A 273 -2.27 -5.37 23.18
CA ALA A 273 -2.00 -6.80 23.00
C ALA A 273 -1.35 -7.07 21.64
N CYS A 274 -1.82 -6.41 20.58
CA CYS A 274 -1.22 -6.44 19.25
C CYS A 274 0.20 -5.86 19.27
N GLU A 275 0.40 -4.69 19.90
CA GLU A 275 1.72 -4.08 20.03
C GLU A 275 2.71 -5.01 20.74
N ALA A 276 2.30 -5.64 21.84
CA ALA A 276 3.14 -6.56 22.58
C ALA A 276 3.51 -7.81 21.74
N ARG A 277 2.62 -8.30 20.87
CA ARG A 277 2.93 -9.40 19.93
C ARG A 277 3.96 -8.96 18.89
N LEU A 278 3.77 -7.79 18.27
CA LEU A 278 4.72 -7.21 17.31
C LEU A 278 6.10 -7.05 17.94
N GLN A 279 6.18 -6.44 19.12
CA GLN A 279 7.44 -6.21 19.83
C GLN A 279 8.14 -7.52 20.23
N ARG A 280 7.39 -8.56 20.64
CA ARG A 280 7.97 -9.87 20.92
C ARG A 280 8.57 -10.52 19.67
N GLY A 281 7.84 -10.51 18.56
CA GLY A 281 8.33 -11.05 17.29
C GLY A 281 9.57 -10.31 16.81
N LEU A 282 9.55 -8.98 16.87
CA LEU A 282 10.68 -8.13 16.49
C LEU A 282 11.89 -8.38 17.40
N THR A 283 11.73 -8.31 18.72
CA THR A 283 12.83 -8.54 19.69
C THR A 283 13.51 -9.89 19.49
N ARG A 284 12.72 -10.92 19.15
CA ARG A 284 13.22 -12.25 18.84
C ARG A 284 14.09 -12.23 17.58
N PHE A 285 13.60 -11.61 16.51
CA PHE A 285 14.36 -11.44 15.27
C PHE A 285 15.63 -10.60 15.47
N ASP A 286 15.56 -9.50 16.23
CA ASP A 286 16.69 -8.62 16.57
C ASP A 286 17.82 -9.39 17.28
N ARG A 287 17.46 -10.39 18.11
CA ARG A 287 18.44 -11.26 18.79
C ARG A 287 19.12 -12.19 17.78
N SER A 288 18.33 -12.79 16.90
CA SER A 288 18.83 -13.68 15.86
C SER A 288 19.79 -12.93 14.92
N LEU A 289 19.44 -11.72 14.48
CA LEU A 289 20.28 -10.88 13.62
C LEU A 289 21.62 -10.51 14.26
N ARG A 290 21.65 -10.19 15.57
CA ARG A 290 22.90 -9.88 16.28
C ARG A 290 23.84 -11.08 16.45
N SER A 291 23.30 -12.29 16.29
CA SER A 291 24.02 -13.55 16.44
C SER A 291 24.33 -14.24 15.10
N SER A 292 24.03 -13.58 13.98
CA SER A 292 24.25 -14.06 12.61
C SER A 292 25.27 -13.19 11.90
#